data_AF-A0A0C9U8C8-F1
#
_entry.id   AF-A0A0C9U8C8-F1
#
_cell.length_a   1.000
_cell.length_b   1.000
_cell.length_c   1.000
_cell.angle_alpha   90.00
_cell.angle_beta   90.00
_cell.angle_gamma   90.00
#
_symmetry.space_group_name_H-M   'P 1'
#
loop_
_entity.id
_entity.type
_entity.pdbx_description
1 polymer ?
#
loop_
_entity_poly.entity_id
_entity_poly.type
_entity_poly.pdbx_seq_one_letter_code
_entity_poly.pdbx_strand_id
1 'polypeptide(L)'
;LLRHLETVGKGAYGSVREDVHIPTGNIVALKIITLIQQTQRRRQAIQRDSGVALSTQLRDAPNVTEYYGCYLDDPRVWIAMEFAQGGSARTLLQDT
;
A
#
# COMPACT_ATOMS: atom_id res chain seq x y z
N LEU A 1 -12.33 -2.98 10.59
CA LEU A 1 -12.27 -4.11 9.63
C LEU A 1 -10.87 -4.68 9.49
N LEU A 2 -9.80 -3.90 9.67
CA LEU A 2 -8.41 -4.40 9.72
C LEU A 2 -7.90 -4.39 11.17
N ARG A 3 -7.08 -5.37 11.55
CA ARG A 3 -6.36 -5.43 12.82
C ARG A 3 -4.86 -5.32 12.55
N HIS A 4 -4.23 -4.31 13.12
CA HIS A 4 -2.79 -4.10 12.98
C HIS A 4 -1.99 -5.23 13.61
N LEU A 5 -0.95 -5.71 12.90
CA LEU A 5 0.05 -6.63 13.43
C LEU A 5 1.36 -5.89 13.72
N GLU A 6 2.11 -5.53 12.67
CA GLU A 6 3.43 -4.91 12.80
C GLU A 6 3.78 -3.98 11.63
N THR A 7 4.88 -3.23 11.78
CA THR A 7 5.40 -2.36 10.72
C THR A 7 6.55 -3.04 10.01
N VAL A 8 6.30 -3.49 8.77
CA VAL A 8 7.26 -4.28 7.97
C VAL A 8 8.19 -3.42 7.11
N GLY A 9 7.89 -2.14 6.93
CA GLY A 9 8.72 -1.25 6.11
C GLY A 9 8.60 0.22 6.48
N LYS A 10 9.71 0.94 6.42
CA LYS A 10 9.75 2.40 6.52
C LYS A 10 10.57 2.95 5.36
N GLY A 11 10.04 3.96 4.68
CA GLY A 11 10.69 4.64 3.57
C GLY A 11 10.56 6.15 3.68
N ALA A 12 11.22 6.87 2.78
CA ALA A 12 11.25 8.34 2.79
C ALA A 12 9.86 9.00 2.71
N TYR A 13 8.89 8.31 2.12
CA TYR A 13 7.55 8.86 1.86
C TYR A 13 6.46 8.28 2.77
N GLY A 14 6.80 7.34 3.67
CA GLY A 14 5.78 6.61 4.41
C GLY A 14 6.24 5.32 5.08
N SER A 15 5.27 4.57 5.61
CA SER A 15 5.47 3.25 6.22
C SER A 15 4.54 2.20 5.63
N VAL A 16 4.97 0.95 5.68
CA VAL A 16 4.17 -0.22 5.33
C VAL A 16 3.92 -1.01 6.60
N ARG A 17 2.66 -1.32 6.86
CA ARG A 17 2.24 -2.19 7.96
C ARG A 17 1.63 -3.48 7.42
N GLU A 18 1.77 -4.54 8.20
CA GLU A 18 1.07 -5.79 8.04
C GLU A 18 -0.17 -5.77 8.93
N ASP A 19 -1.33 -5.99 8.34
CA ASP A 19 -2.62 -6.00 9.03
C ASP A 19 -3.43 -7.25 8.63
N VAL A 20 -4.32 -7.72 9.51
CA VAL A 20 -5.26 -8.81 9.23
C VAL A 20 -6.63 -8.25 8.89
N HIS A 21 -7.19 -8.66 7.76
CA HIS A 21 -8.59 -8.42 7.43
C HIS A 21 -9.49 -9.29 8.30
N ILE A 22 -10.12 -8.69 9.30
CA ILE A 22 -10.89 -9.39 10.35
C ILE A 22 -12.00 -10.28 9.76
N PRO A 23 -12.78 -9.86 8.73
CA PRO A 23 -13.82 -10.70 8.16
C PRO A 23 -13.32 -11.96 7.44
N THR A 24 -12.16 -11.91 6.77
CA THR A 24 -11.66 -13.05 5.97
C THR A 24 -10.49 -13.79 6.62
N GLY A 25 -9.83 -13.18 7.61
CA GLY A 25 -8.58 -13.69 8.19
C GLY A 25 -7.34 -13.45 7.33
N ASN A 26 -7.47 -12.84 6.14
CA ASN A 26 -6.35 -12.66 5.21
C ASN A 26 -5.38 -11.58 5.70
N ILE A 27 -4.08 -11.82 5.47
CA ILE A 27 -3.02 -10.83 5.73
C ILE A 27 -2.97 -9.86 4.56
N VAL A 28 -2.90 -8.57 4.87
CA VAL A 28 -2.80 -7.48 3.89
C VAL A 28 -1.66 -6.54 4.25
N ALA A 29 -1.02 -5.99 3.22
CA ALA A 29 -0.08 -4.89 3.37
C ALA A 29 -0.83 -3.55 3.25
N LEU A 30 -0.62 -2.67 4.21
CA LEU A 30 -1.13 -1.30 4.18
C LEU A 30 0.03 -0.32 4.07
N LYS A 31 0.14 0.32 2.91
CA LYS A 31 1.13 1.38 2.66
C LYS A 31 0.53 2.74 2.97
N ILE A 32 1.13 3.43 3.94
CA ILE A 32 0.74 4.76 4.40
C ILE A 32 1.73 5.76 3.84
N ILE A 33 1.27 6.65 2.97
CA ILE A 33 2.06 7.67 2.33
C ILE A 33 1.62 9.03 2.86
N THR A 34 2.55 9.80 3.42
CA THR A 34 2.24 11.17 3.86
C THR A 34 2.47 12.12 2.69
N LEU A 35 1.42 12.83 2.26
CA LEU A 35 1.48 13.85 1.23
C LEU A 35 2.03 15.14 1.83
N ILE A 36 3.35 15.32 1.74
CA ILE A 36 4.03 16.54 2.17
C ILE A 36 3.76 17.60 1.09
N GLN A 37 2.96 18.62 1.41
CA GLN A 37 2.60 19.76 0.54
C GLN A 37 1.93 19.42 -0.80
N GLN A 38 0.60 19.27 -0.80
CA GLN A 38 -0.19 19.17 -2.03
C GLN A 38 -1.38 20.14 -2.00
N THR A 39 -1.46 21.06 -2.97
CA THR A 39 -2.63 21.90 -3.21
C THR A 39 -3.87 21.04 -3.49
N GLN A 40 -5.06 21.49 -3.09
CA GLN A 40 -6.38 20.82 -3.29
C GLN A 40 -6.52 20.12 -4.66
N ARG A 41 -6.04 20.74 -5.74
CA ARG A 41 -6.08 20.19 -7.11
C ARG A 41 -5.27 18.91 -7.30
N ARG A 42 -4.05 18.82 -6.74
CA ARG A 42 -3.19 17.64 -6.91
C ARG A 42 -3.72 16.44 -6.11
N ARG A 43 -4.49 16.70 -5.04
CA ARG A 43 -5.18 15.68 -4.24
C ARG A 43 -6.31 14.99 -5.01
N GLN A 44 -7.12 15.74 -5.76
CA GLN A 44 -8.17 15.17 -6.62
C GLN A 44 -7.59 14.35 -7.77
N ALA A 45 -6.45 14.76 -8.32
CA ALA A 45 -5.72 13.98 -9.32
C ALA A 45 -5.20 12.65 -8.73
N ILE A 46 -4.58 12.66 -7.54
CA ILE A 46 -4.12 11.43 -6.89
C ILE A 46 -5.27 10.45 -6.62
N GLN A 47 -6.42 10.93 -6.10
CA GLN A 47 -7.58 10.07 -5.87
C GLN A 47 -8.11 9.45 -7.16
N ARG A 48 -8.22 10.23 -8.25
CA ARG A 48 -8.74 9.75 -9.53
C ARG A 48 -7.74 8.85 -10.26
N ASP A 49 -6.49 9.28 -10.35
CA ASP A 49 -5.48 8.62 -11.18
C ASP A 49 -4.88 7.41 -10.46
N SER A 50 -4.61 7.49 -9.15
CA SER A 50 -3.96 6.38 -8.43
C SER A 50 -4.91 5.20 -8.23
N GLY A 51 -6.17 5.46 -7.86
CA GLY A 51 -7.15 4.39 -7.64
C GLY A 51 -7.53 3.67 -8.93
N VAL A 52 -7.68 4.42 -10.02
CA VAL A 52 -8.00 3.85 -11.33
C VAL A 52 -6.78 3.17 -11.94
N ALA A 53 -5.62 3.84 -12.05
CA ALA A 53 -4.45 3.24 -12.71
C ALA A 53 -3.91 1.99 -12.01
N LEU A 54 -3.86 1.98 -10.67
CA LEU A 54 -3.42 0.79 -9.91
C LEU A 54 -4.42 -0.37 -10.04
N SER A 55 -5.73 -0.08 -10.09
CA SER A 55 -6.76 -1.11 -10.23
C SER A 55 -6.80 -1.71 -11.63
N THR A 56 -6.52 -0.96 -12.70
CA THR A 56 -6.65 -1.49 -14.08
C THR A 56 -5.38 -2.17 -14.60
N GLN A 57 -4.18 -1.70 -14.22
CA GLN A 57 -2.94 -2.25 -14.78
C GLN A 57 -2.45 -3.52 -14.08
N LEU A 58 -2.89 -3.78 -12.84
CA LEU A 58 -2.26 -4.81 -11.99
C LEU A 58 -3.13 -6.04 -11.74
N ARG A 59 -4.38 -6.07 -12.20
CA ARG A 59 -5.34 -7.13 -11.85
C ARG A 59 -5.01 -8.54 -12.36
N ASP A 60 -4.27 -8.66 -13.46
CA ASP A 60 -4.06 -9.96 -14.13
C ASP A 60 -2.58 -10.37 -14.26
N ALA A 61 -1.67 -9.69 -13.55
CA ALA A 61 -0.23 -9.95 -13.66
C ALA A 61 0.27 -10.91 -12.55
N PRO A 62 0.81 -12.11 -12.87
CA PRO A 62 1.12 -13.15 -11.89
C PRO A 62 2.29 -12.83 -10.92
N ASN A 63 3.00 -11.73 -11.11
CA ASN A 63 4.14 -11.32 -10.27
C ASN A 63 3.94 -9.90 -9.69
N VAL A 64 2.69 -9.43 -9.62
CA VAL A 64 2.36 -8.13 -9.04
C VAL A 64 1.42 -8.35 -7.88
N THR A 65 1.71 -7.71 -6.74
CA THR A 65 0.84 -7.75 -5.56
C THR A 65 -0.53 -7.23 -5.91
N GLU A 66 -1.57 -7.99 -5.59
CA GLU A 66 -2.94 -7.60 -5.87
C GLU A 66 -3.31 -6.29 -5.15
N TYR A 67 -3.94 -5.36 -5.85
CA TYR A 67 -4.41 -4.09 -5.28
C TYR A 67 -5.87 -4.21 -4.82
N TYR A 68 -6.11 -3.98 -3.53
CA TYR A 68 -7.46 -4.06 -2.95
C TYR A 68 -8.18 -2.71 -2.92
N GLY A 69 -7.45 -1.60 -2.81
CA GLY A 69 -8.04 -0.27 -2.77
C GLY A 69 -7.15 0.77 -2.12
N CYS A 70 -7.58 2.03 -2.15
CA CYS A 70 -6.94 3.11 -1.40
C CYS A 70 -7.95 3.98 -0.66
N TYR A 71 -7.53 4.50 0.49
CA TYR A 71 -8.29 5.42 1.31
C TYR A 71 -7.48 6.69 1.55
N LEU A 72 -8.11 7.86 1.36
CA LEU A 72 -7.47 9.14 1.66
C LEU A 72 -7.91 9.64 3.04
N ASP A 73 -6.93 9.85 3.91
CA ASP A 73 -7.04 10.35 5.27
C ASP A 73 -6.12 11.57 5.42
N ASP A 74 -6.50 12.70 4.80
CA ASP A 74 -5.68 13.91 4.60
C ASP A 74 -4.84 14.28 5.84
N PRO A 75 -3.49 14.35 5.78
CA PRO A 75 -2.62 14.32 4.58
C PRO A 75 -2.08 12.94 4.18
N ARG A 76 -2.67 11.85 4.64
CA ARG A 76 -2.18 10.48 4.43
C ARG A 76 -3.00 9.74 3.37
N VAL A 77 -2.33 9.02 2.49
CA VAL A 77 -2.93 8.04 1.58
C VAL A 77 -2.62 6.66 2.11
N TRP A 78 -3.65 5.84 2.21
CA TRP A 78 -3.56 4.44 2.61
C TRP A 78 -3.83 3.59 1.37
N ILE A 79 -2.96 2.64 1.07
CA ILE A 79 -3.08 1.73 -0.07
C ILE A 79 -3.07 0.32 0.49
N ALA A 80 -4.18 -0.40 0.31
CA ALA A 80 -4.33 -1.80 0.69
C ALA A 80 -3.95 -2.70 -0.48
N MET A 81 -3.06 -3.66 -0.23
CA MET A 81 -2.58 -4.61 -1.23
C MET A 81 -2.27 -5.96 -0.60
N GLU A 82 -2.05 -6.97 -1.43
CA GLU A 82 -1.57 -8.28 -1.04
C GLU A 82 -0.26 -8.18 -0.25
N PHE A 83 -0.14 -8.99 0.80
CA PHE A 83 1.08 -9.08 1.59
C PHE A 83 2.06 -10.12 1.00
N ALA A 84 3.14 -9.64 0.38
CA ALA A 84 4.22 -10.49 -0.09
C ALA A 84 5.14 -10.92 1.06
N GLN A 85 4.92 -12.14 1.58
CA GLN A 85 5.66 -12.70 2.73
C GLN A 85 7.19 -12.81 2.52
N GLY A 86 7.66 -12.80 1.27
CA GLY A 86 9.09 -12.90 0.93
C GLY A 86 9.92 -11.63 1.22
N GLY A 87 9.30 -10.53 1.65
CA GLY A 87 10.01 -9.28 1.90
C GLY A 87 10.58 -8.63 0.63
N SER A 88 11.53 -7.69 0.79
CA SER A 88 12.09 -6.98 -0.35
C SER A 88 13.30 -7.70 -0.95
N ALA A 89 13.40 -7.74 -2.28
CA ALA A 89 14.59 -8.28 -2.97
C ALA A 89 15.89 -7.58 -2.54
N ARG A 90 15.81 -6.29 -2.16
CA ARG A 90 16.95 -5.55 -1.61
C ARG A 90 17.45 -6.15 -0.30
N THR A 91 16.54 -6.58 0.58
CA THR A 91 16.90 -7.24 1.83
C THR A 91 17.64 -8.55 1.52
N LEU A 92 17.11 -9.35 0.60
CA LEU A 92 17.72 -10.63 0.21
C LEU A 92 19.10 -10.45 -0.46
N LEU A 93 19.30 -9.37 -1.21
CA LEU A 93 20.58 -9.07 -1.88
C LEU A 93 21.64 -8.46 -0.95
N GLN A 94 21.27 -7.98 0.24
CA GLN A 94 22.22 -7.45 1.22
C GLN A 94 22.79 -8.52 2.16
N ASP A 95 22.18 -9.71 2.19
CA ASP A 95 22.61 -10.85 2.99
C ASP A 95 23.60 -11.78 2.24
N THR A 96 24.08 -11.40 1.05
CA THR A 96 25.12 -12.12 0.28
C THR A 96 26.36 -11.26 0.13
#